data_AF-A0A382LUA4-F1
#
_entry.id   AF-A0A382LUA4-F1
#
_cell.length_a   1.000
_cell.length_b   1.000
_cell.length_c   1.000
_cell.angle_alpha   90.00
_cell.angle_beta   90.00
_cell.angle_gamma   90.00
#
_symmetry.space_group_name_H-M   'P 1'
#
loop_
_entity.id
_entity.type
_entity.pdbx_description
1 polymer ?
#
loop_
_entity_poly.entity_id
_entity_poly.type
_entity_poly.pdbx_seq_one_letter_code
_entity_poly.pdbx_strand_id
1 'polypeptide(L)' 'AGASLAEGDLEGDNVVCPWHYAEFSLETGAVGCPPAAAGVQCYKVVVEGEDLKVEV' A
#
# COMPACT_ATOMS: atom_id res chain seq x y z
N ALA A 1 5.60 6.16 -12.70
CA ALA A 1 5.64 4.69 -12.95
C ALA A 1 4.21 4.14 -12.87
N GLY A 2 3.97 2.89 -13.28
CA GLY A 2 2.63 2.28 -13.37
C GLY A 2 2.54 0.84 -12.86
N ALA A 3 3.44 0.42 -11.97
CA ALA A 3 3.38 -0.90 -11.33
C ALA A 3 2.14 -1.01 -10.43
N SER A 4 1.52 -2.19 -10.39
CA SER A 4 0.48 -2.50 -9.39
C SER A 4 1.15 -2.92 -8.08
N LEU A 5 0.83 -2.24 -6.97
CA LEU A 5 1.30 -2.67 -5.64
C LEU A 5 0.69 -4.01 -5.22
N ALA A 6 -0.42 -4.43 -5.83
CA ALA A 6 -1.02 -5.74 -5.58
C ALA A 6 -0.17 -6.91 -6.13
N GLU A 7 0.80 -6.64 -6.99
CA GLU A 7 1.79 -7.61 -7.48
C GLU A 7 3.09 -7.59 -6.65
N GLY A 8 3.15 -6.74 -5.63
CA GLY A 8 4.28 -6.61 -4.72
C GLY A 8 4.22 -7.55 -3.52
N ASP A 9 5.25 -7.48 -2.69
CA ASP A 9 5.35 -8.25 -1.45
C ASP A 9 4.89 -7.44 -0.24
N LEU A 10 4.46 -8.15 0.82
CA LEU A 10 4.24 -7.56 2.14
C LEU A 10 5.44 -7.80 3.03
N GLU A 11 6.03 -6.73 3.55
CA GLU A 11 7.12 -6.76 4.51
C GLU A 11 6.69 -6.04 5.80
N GLY A 12 6.27 -6.82 6.80
CA GLY A 12 5.68 -6.27 8.02
C GLY A 12 4.41 -5.49 7.71
N ASP A 13 4.40 -4.20 8.07
CA ASP A 13 3.27 -3.28 7.84
C ASP A 13 3.43 -2.44 6.56
N ASN A 14 4.33 -2.83 5.66
CA ASN A 14 4.58 -2.15 4.39
C ASN A 14 4.29 -3.07 3.19
N VAL A 15 3.83 -2.48 2.08
CA VAL A 15 3.81 -3.11 0.75
C VAL A 15 4.99 -2.62 -0.08
N VAL A 16 5.66 -3.56 -0.76
CA VAL A 16 6.89 -3.32 -1.53
C VAL A 16 6.57 -3.29 -3.02
N CYS A 17 6.96 -2.22 -3.72
CA CYS A 17 6.76 -2.10 -5.16
C CYS A 17 7.56 -3.17 -5.92
N PRO A 18 6.92 -3.97 -6.80
CA PRO A 18 7.58 -5.11 -7.45
C PRO A 18 8.66 -4.71 -8.46
N TRP A 19 8.68 -3.47 -8.93
CA TRP A 19 9.64 -3.03 -9.96
C TRP A 19 10.89 -2.37 -9.39
N HIS A 20 10.75 -1.64 -8.27
CA HIS A 20 11.82 -0.75 -7.78
C HIS A 20 12.02 -0.81 -6.27
N TYR A 21 11.29 -1.69 -5.58
CA TYR A 21 11.43 -1.98 -4.15
C TYR A 21 11.19 -0.78 -3.22
N ALA A 22 10.51 0.26 -3.71
CA ALA A 22 10.00 1.31 -2.83
C ALA A 22 8.92 0.74 -1.92
N GLU A 23 8.95 1.12 -0.64
CA GLU A 23 8.02 0.67 0.39
C GLU A 23 6.94 1.72 0.67
N PHE A 24 5.73 1.24 0.98
CA PHE A 24 4.61 2.08 1.39
C PHE A 24 3.91 1.49 2.60
N SER A 25 3.67 2.31 3.61
CA SER A 25 2.92 1.91 4.82
C SER A 25 1.48 1.51 4.48
N LEU A 26 1.04 0.35 4.94
CA LEU A 26 -0.35 -0.11 4.80
C LEU A 26 -1.34 0.75 5.61
N GLU A 27 -0.90 1.30 6.74
CA GLU A 27 -1.73 2.13 7.62
C GLU A 27 -1.91 3.55 7.07
N THR A 28 -0.83 4.16 6.57
CA THR A 28 -0.78 5.60 6.28
C THR A 28 -0.54 5.94 4.81
N GLY A 29 -0.07 4.99 4.02
CA GLY A 29 0.33 5.21 2.62
C GLY A 29 1.66 5.95 2.48
N ALA A 30 2.31 6.32 3.57
CA ALA A 30 3.58 7.04 3.55
C ALA A 30 4.67 6.22 2.85
N VAL A 31 5.49 6.90 2.06
CA VAL A 31 6.67 6.28 1.42
C VAL A 31 7.76 6.04 2.46
N GLY A 32 8.31 4.83 2.48
CA GLY A 32 9.38 4.43 3.39
C GLY A 32 10.78 4.63 2.82
N CYS A 33 10.94 4.50 1.50
CA CYS A 33 12.25 4.52 0.87
C CYS A 33 12.22 4.98 -0.62
N PRO A 34 13.34 5.48 -1.16
CA PRO A 34 13.47 5.79 -2.58
C PRO A 34 13.36 4.52 -3.45
N PRO A 35 12.99 4.63 -4.74
CA PRO A 35 12.91 5.86 -5.54
C PRO A 35 11.57 6.60 -5.49
N ALA A 36 10.57 6.10 -4.73
CA ALA A 36 9.31 6.83 -4.60
C ALA A 36 9.54 8.16 -3.86
N ALA A 37 8.98 9.24 -4.39
CA ALA A 37 9.12 10.59 -3.82
C ALA A 37 7.88 11.03 -3.02
N ALA A 38 6.78 10.29 -3.14
CA ALA A 38 5.51 10.57 -2.48
C ALA A 38 4.83 9.25 -2.10
N GLY A 39 3.98 9.31 -1.08
CA GLY A 39 3.15 8.18 -0.66
C GLY A 39 1.99 7.88 -1.62
N VAL A 40 1.16 6.92 -1.23
CA VAL A 40 -0.03 6.48 -1.98
C VAL A 40 -1.32 6.80 -1.21
N GLN A 41 -2.43 6.88 -1.93
CA GLN A 41 -3.75 7.09 -1.33
C GLN A 41 -4.14 5.87 -0.48
N CYS A 42 -4.55 6.12 0.77
CA CYS A 42 -5.19 5.13 1.61
C CYS A 42 -6.72 5.27 1.55
N TYR A 43 -7.40 4.16 1.68
CA TYR A 43 -8.85 4.10 1.75
C TYR A 43 -9.26 3.49 3.08
N LYS A 44 -10.34 4.02 3.67
CA LYS A 44 -10.84 3.49 4.93
C LYS A 44 -11.43 2.10 4.68
N VAL A 45 -11.00 1.13 5.48
CA VAL A 45 -11.53 -0.23 5.47
C VAL A 45 -12.33 -0.47 6.74
N VAL A 46 -13.53 -1.04 6.60
CA VAL A 46 -14.40 -1.43 7.71
C VAL A 46 -14.71 -2.92 7.61
N VAL A 47 -14.58 -3.63 8.72
CA VAL A 47 -15.00 -5.03 8.85
C VAL A 47 -16.44 -5.07 9.35
N GLU A 48 -17.33 -5.68 8.59
CA GLU A 48 -18.74 -5.87 8.97
C GLU A 48 -19.10 -7.36 8.92
N GLY A 49 -19.03 -8.04 10.07
CA GLY A 49 -19.22 -9.49 10.12
C GLY A 49 -18.10 -10.23 9.41
N GLU A 50 -18.42 -10.93 8.32
CA GLU A 50 -17.45 -11.62 7.45
C GLU A 50 -17.02 -10.79 6.23
N ASP A 51 -17.66 -9.62 6.02
CA ASP A 51 -17.38 -8.75 4.88
C ASP A 51 -16.34 -7.67 5.20
N LEU A 52 -15.54 -7.33 4.19
CA LEU A 52 -14.64 -6.16 4.18
C LEU A 52 -15.17 -5.10 3.20
N LYS A 53 -15.38 -3.88 3.68
CA LYS A 53 -15.84 -2.74 2.87
C LYS A 53 -14.74 -1.68 2.76
N VAL A 54 -14.63 -1.08 1.58
CA VAL A 54 -13.68 -0.01 1.27
C VAL A 54 -14.46 1.26 0.89
N GLU A 55 -14.17 2.38 1.56
CA GLU A 55 -14.70 3.70 1.20
C GLU A 55 -13.85 4.28 0.06
N VAL A 56 -14.46 4.67 -1.07
CA VAL A 56 -13.78 5.15 -2.29
C VAL A 56 -14.09 6.61 -2.58
#